data_AF-B0PHH6-F1
#
_entry.id   AF-B0PHH6-F1
#
_cell.length_a   1.000
_cell.length_b   1.000
_cell.length_c   1.000
_cell.angle_alpha   90.00
_cell.angle_beta   90.00
_cell.angle_gamma   90.00
#
_symmetry.space_group_name_H-M   'P 1'
#
loop_
_entity.id
_entity.type
_entity.pdbx_description
1 polymer ?
#
loop_
_entity_poly.entity_id
_entity_poly.type
_entity_poly.pdbx_seq_one_letter_code
_entity_poly.pdbx_strand_id
1 'polypeptide(L)'
;MRKFLCGALCAGLFTCAIWMTGCEARSAANMQPSSESASQSEPSSSEELAASSLPSSSESPSSEPEEEYPLPEFSETDQKVLETDLIQFISFFGTEGTATASELDSQDVLFFCLVEAFRQKDMLGYYFEQNDSGEYLIPSSIVAQQAKNLFGLDGFAPTDSTRYDADNDAYRYSVGHDAGSYNYALADPKGTPDGGIAYEIDFFAPEDLNFEQPPLYTLRLSFSMARINGMPYLQFISKETI
;
A
#
# COMPACT_ATOMS: atom_id res chain seq x y z
N MET A 1 -16.19 18.72 -5.09
CA MET A 1 -15.28 17.56 -5.00
C MET A 1 -14.09 17.81 -5.91
N ARG A 2 -12.95 18.20 -5.34
CA ARG A 2 -11.68 18.30 -6.08
C ARG A 2 -10.90 17.04 -5.73
N LYS A 3 -10.81 16.08 -6.65
CA LYS A 3 -9.98 14.88 -6.49
C LYS A 3 -8.54 15.27 -6.85
N PHE A 4 -7.59 15.03 -5.97
CA PHE A 4 -6.16 15.19 -6.28
C PHE A 4 -5.64 13.93 -6.96
N LEU A 5 -5.16 14.06 -8.20
CA LEU A 5 -4.45 13.00 -8.90
C LEU A 5 -3.02 12.93 -8.37
N CYS A 6 -2.65 11.83 -7.73
CA CYS A 6 -1.25 11.51 -7.44
C CYS A 6 -0.89 10.22 -8.18
N GLY A 7 -0.43 10.36 -9.43
CA GLY A 7 0.18 9.25 -10.17
C GLY A 7 1.67 9.20 -9.90
N ALA A 8 2.13 8.19 -9.16
CA ALA A 8 3.56 7.94 -8.95
C ALA A 8 4.15 7.26 -10.20
N LEU A 9 4.54 8.05 -11.20
CA LEU A 9 5.32 7.61 -12.35
C LEU A 9 6.82 7.81 -12.05
N CYS A 10 7.49 6.78 -11.54
CA CYS A 10 8.95 6.79 -11.47
C CYS A 10 9.54 6.44 -12.84
N ALA A 11 10.03 7.46 -13.56
CA ALA A 11 10.77 7.32 -14.80
C ALA A 11 12.15 6.68 -14.57
N GLY A 12 12.27 5.38 -14.82
CA GLY A 12 13.54 4.65 -14.88
C GLY A 12 14.12 4.63 -16.31
N LEU A 13 14.70 5.75 -16.75
CA LEU A 13 15.62 5.76 -17.90
C LEU A 13 17.02 5.39 -17.41
N PHE A 14 17.40 4.11 -17.53
CA PHE A 14 18.82 3.73 -17.55
C PHE A 14 19.07 2.67 -18.62
N THR A 15 19.74 3.12 -19.68
CA THR A 15 20.34 2.31 -20.73
C THR A 15 21.52 1.51 -20.17
N CYS A 16 21.42 0.18 -20.19
CA CYS A 16 22.60 -0.69 -20.25
C CYS A 16 22.40 -1.73 -21.35
N ALA A 17 23.04 -1.46 -22.49
CA ALA A 17 23.31 -2.46 -23.49
C ALA A 17 24.23 -3.53 -22.89
N ILE A 18 23.74 -4.77 -22.77
CA ILE A 18 24.60 -5.93 -22.60
C ILE A 18 24.29 -6.87 -23.77
N TRP A 19 25.27 -6.94 -24.65
CA TRP A 19 25.38 -7.97 -25.67
C TRP A 19 25.53 -9.33 -25.00
N MET A 20 24.66 -10.27 -25.33
CA MET A 20 24.95 -11.69 -25.19
C MET A 20 24.65 -12.39 -26.51
N THR A 21 25.72 -12.64 -27.24
CA THR A 21 25.84 -13.69 -28.25
C THR A 21 25.44 -15.04 -27.64
N GLY A 22 24.55 -15.77 -28.32
CA GLY A 22 24.15 -17.12 -27.90
C GLY A 22 23.06 -17.75 -28.76
N CYS A 23 23.34 -17.95 -30.04
CA CYS A 23 22.79 -19.08 -30.81
C CYS A 23 23.14 -20.38 -30.05
N GLU A 24 22.36 -21.44 -29.90
CA GLU A 24 21.22 -22.02 -30.61
C GLU A 24 20.48 -22.94 -29.60
N ALA A 25 19.16 -22.97 -29.63
CA ALA A 25 18.38 -24.12 -29.14
C ALA A 25 17.47 -24.58 -30.29
N ARG A 26 17.90 -25.61 -31.01
CA ARG A 26 17.07 -26.37 -31.95
C ARG A 26 16.86 -27.77 -31.39
N SER A 27 15.63 -28.06 -30.97
CA SER A 27 14.85 -29.20 -31.48
C SER A 27 13.62 -29.44 -30.60
N ALA A 28 12.45 -29.14 -31.16
CA ALA A 28 11.27 -29.97 -30.99
C ALA A 28 10.45 -29.83 -32.27
N ALA A 29 10.58 -30.83 -33.12
CA ALA A 29 9.71 -31.05 -34.25
C ALA A 29 8.39 -31.65 -33.76
N ASN A 30 7.36 -31.49 -34.61
CA ASN A 30 6.14 -32.32 -34.70
C ASN A 30 5.11 -32.11 -33.57
N MET A 31 3.82 -31.90 -33.81
CA MET A 31 2.97 -32.00 -35.00
C MET A 31 1.78 -31.04 -34.82
N GLN A 32 1.41 -30.32 -35.88
CA GLN A 32 -0.02 -30.15 -36.21
C GLN A 32 -0.30 -31.16 -37.33
N PRO A 33 -1.52 -31.70 -37.48
CA PRO A 33 -2.50 -30.85 -38.15
C PRO A 33 -3.98 -31.08 -37.75
N SER A 34 -4.75 -30.03 -38.06
CA SER A 34 -6.11 -30.04 -38.64
C SER A 34 -7.26 -30.78 -37.95
N SER A 35 -8.34 -30.07 -37.67
CA SER A 35 -9.53 -30.08 -38.55
C SER A 35 -10.55 -29.00 -38.16
N GLU A 36 -11.06 -28.33 -39.19
CA GLU A 36 -12.29 -27.54 -39.20
C GLU A 36 -13.49 -28.35 -38.68
N SER A 37 -14.47 -27.70 -38.04
CA SER A 37 -15.72 -27.32 -38.72
C SER A 37 -16.73 -26.69 -37.78
N ALA A 38 -17.49 -25.77 -38.37
CA ALA A 38 -18.58 -25.01 -37.78
C ALA A 38 -19.83 -25.86 -37.47
N SER A 39 -20.65 -25.39 -36.52
CA SER A 39 -22.06 -25.04 -36.83
C SER A 39 -22.79 -24.46 -35.63
N GLN A 40 -23.59 -23.44 -35.96
CA GLN A 40 -24.63 -22.79 -35.18
C GLN A 40 -25.72 -23.75 -34.74
N SER A 41 -26.41 -23.43 -33.63
CA SER A 41 -27.88 -23.53 -33.46
C SER A 41 -28.32 -22.96 -32.10
N GLU A 42 -28.95 -21.78 -32.08
CA GLU A 42 -30.09 -21.47 -31.19
C GLU A 42 -31.38 -21.67 -32.05
N PRO A 43 -32.64 -21.49 -31.57
CA PRO A 43 -33.18 -21.20 -30.24
C PRO A 43 -34.41 -22.10 -29.89
N SER A 44 -35.09 -21.88 -28.75
CA SER A 44 -36.57 -21.81 -28.56
C SER A 44 -36.90 -21.79 -27.05
N SER A 45 -37.40 -20.68 -26.49
CA SER A 45 -38.82 -20.39 -26.12
C SER A 45 -39.34 -21.21 -24.91
N SER A 46 -40.08 -20.70 -23.93
CA SER A 46 -41.15 -19.68 -23.96
C SER A 46 -41.45 -19.16 -22.54
N GLU A 47 -41.92 -17.90 -22.52
CA GLU A 47 -43.04 -17.27 -21.77
C GLU A 47 -43.21 -17.55 -20.26
N GLU A 48 -43.10 -16.53 -19.41
CA GLU A 48 -44.08 -15.46 -19.10
C GLU A 48 -45.02 -15.88 -17.95
N LEU A 49 -44.84 -15.26 -16.78
CA LEU A 49 -45.93 -15.01 -15.84
C LEU A 49 -45.81 -13.59 -15.30
N ALA A 50 -46.94 -12.92 -15.38
CA ALA A 50 -47.10 -11.48 -15.27
C ALA A 50 -47.36 -11.00 -13.85
N ALA A 51 -47.02 -9.72 -13.69
CA ALA A 51 -47.79 -8.67 -13.04
C ALA A 51 -47.82 -8.50 -11.51
N SER A 52 -47.50 -7.24 -11.17
CA SER A 52 -48.10 -6.39 -10.13
C SER A 52 -47.56 -6.52 -8.71
N SER A 53 -46.72 -5.55 -8.32
CA SER A 53 -47.14 -4.36 -7.53
C SER A 53 -45.96 -3.82 -6.72
N LEU A 54 -45.52 -2.60 -7.03
CA LEU A 54 -44.90 -1.68 -6.06
C LEU A 54 -45.84 -0.46 -5.98
N PRO A 55 -45.87 0.34 -4.90
CA PRO A 55 -44.81 0.49 -3.91
C PRO A 55 -45.27 0.35 -2.45
N SER A 56 -44.44 -0.22 -1.59
CA SER A 56 -44.50 0.13 -0.18
C SER A 56 -43.26 0.95 0.12
N SER A 57 -43.49 2.25 0.29
CA SER A 57 -42.52 3.22 0.78
C SER A 57 -42.11 2.80 2.19
N SER A 58 -41.08 1.98 2.29
CA SER A 58 -40.30 1.84 3.51
C SER A 58 -39.43 3.09 3.61
N GLU A 59 -39.84 3.98 4.51
CA GLU A 59 -39.09 5.15 4.96
C GLU A 59 -37.62 4.78 5.17
N SER A 60 -36.76 5.61 4.58
CA SER A 60 -35.31 5.53 4.69
C SER A 60 -34.88 5.33 6.14
N PRO A 61 -33.83 4.53 6.42
CA PRO A 61 -33.18 4.63 7.72
C PRO A 61 -32.70 6.08 7.85
N SER A 62 -33.16 6.74 8.92
CA SER A 62 -32.66 8.04 9.34
C SER A 62 -31.15 7.91 9.51
N SER A 63 -30.39 8.36 8.51
CA SER A 63 -28.95 8.53 8.62
C SER A 63 -28.72 9.56 9.71
N GLU A 64 -28.31 9.09 10.89
CA GLU A 64 -27.70 9.98 11.87
C GLU A 64 -26.64 10.81 11.14
N PRO A 65 -26.59 12.13 11.35
CA PRO A 65 -25.56 12.94 10.73
C PRO A 65 -24.20 12.37 11.14
N GLU A 66 -23.36 12.04 10.15
CA GLU A 66 -21.99 11.59 10.42
C GLU A 66 -21.32 12.61 11.33
N GLU A 67 -20.87 12.16 12.50
CA GLU A 67 -20.22 13.02 13.48
C GLU A 67 -18.88 13.50 12.89
N GLU A 68 -18.83 14.76 12.49
CA GLU A 68 -17.63 15.34 11.86
C GLU A 68 -16.67 15.79 12.96
N TYR A 69 -15.58 15.04 13.12
CA TYR A 69 -14.50 15.40 14.04
C TYR A 69 -13.52 16.36 13.38
N PRO A 70 -13.02 17.38 14.11
CA PRO A 70 -12.10 18.34 13.53
C PRO A 70 -10.77 17.69 13.16
N LEU A 71 -10.24 18.04 11.98
CA LEU A 71 -8.88 17.67 11.60
C LEU A 71 -7.86 18.45 12.46
N PRO A 72 -6.71 17.85 12.79
CA PRO A 72 -5.59 18.60 13.35
C PRO A 72 -5.12 19.70 12.38
N GLU A 73 -4.77 20.88 12.91
CA GLU A 73 -4.24 21.97 12.08
C GLU A 73 -2.77 21.69 11.67
N PHE A 74 -2.48 21.81 10.37
CA PHE A 74 -1.17 21.54 9.80
C PHE A 74 -0.62 22.75 9.04
N SER A 75 0.70 22.96 9.11
CA SER A 75 1.37 23.85 8.17
C SER A 75 1.47 23.18 6.78
N GLU A 76 1.69 23.97 5.71
CA GLU A 76 1.93 23.43 4.37
C GLU A 76 3.15 22.48 4.32
N THR A 77 4.15 22.72 5.17
CA THR A 77 5.32 21.85 5.28
C THR A 77 4.94 20.51 5.93
N ASP A 78 4.14 20.55 6.99
CA ASP A 78 3.66 19.34 7.66
C ASP A 78 2.84 18.49 6.70
N GLN A 79 1.94 19.09 5.91
CA GLN A 79 1.11 18.37 4.93
C GLN A 79 1.96 17.57 3.93
N LYS A 80 3.02 18.15 3.37
CA LYS A 80 3.90 17.45 2.42
C LYS A 80 4.64 16.26 3.02
N VAL A 81 5.05 16.38 4.29
CA VAL A 81 5.69 15.28 5.01
C VAL A 81 4.68 14.15 5.21
N LEU A 82 3.48 14.48 5.66
CA LEU A 82 2.42 13.49 5.90
C LEU A 82 1.92 12.83 4.62
N GLU A 83 1.85 13.57 3.50
CA GLU A 83 1.56 12.99 2.18
C GLU A 83 2.61 11.95 1.78
N THR A 84 3.90 12.25 2.02
CA THR A 84 4.99 11.31 1.72
C THR A 84 4.88 10.04 2.58
N ASP A 85 4.63 10.20 3.88
CA ASP A 85 4.45 9.07 4.79
C ASP A 85 3.21 8.24 4.39
N LEU A 86 2.09 8.89 4.04
CA LEU A 86 0.86 8.23 3.61
C LEU A 86 1.08 7.39 2.35
N ILE A 87 1.77 7.93 1.34
CA ILE A 87 2.12 7.18 0.12
C ILE A 87 2.93 5.94 0.49
N GLN A 88 3.87 6.06 1.41
CA GLN A 88 4.68 4.92 1.86
C GLN A 88 3.82 3.85 2.55
N PHE A 89 2.88 4.24 3.41
CA PHE A 89 1.91 3.32 4.03
C PHE A 89 1.03 2.63 2.99
N ILE A 90 0.52 3.35 2.00
CA ILE A 90 -0.28 2.78 0.91
C ILE A 90 0.52 1.73 0.14
N SER A 91 1.78 2.03 -0.20
CA SER A 91 2.62 1.10 -0.96
C SER A 91 2.93 -0.21 -0.22
N PHE A 92 2.86 -0.22 1.12
CA PHE A 92 3.11 -1.42 1.92
C PHE A 92 1.84 -2.13 2.37
N PHE A 93 0.80 -1.37 2.74
CA PHE A 93 -0.38 -1.91 3.41
C PHE A 93 -1.68 -1.66 2.64
N GLY A 94 -1.59 -1.17 1.40
CA GLY A 94 -2.72 -0.86 0.52
C GLY A 94 -3.48 -2.07 -0.02
N THR A 95 -3.31 -3.25 0.56
CA THR A 95 -4.10 -4.45 0.23
C THR A 95 -5.38 -4.50 1.07
N GLU A 96 -6.41 -5.17 0.54
CA GLU A 96 -7.65 -5.43 1.26
C GLU A 96 -7.43 -6.14 2.61
N GLY A 97 -8.39 -5.98 3.51
CA GLY A 97 -8.42 -6.59 4.84
C GLY A 97 -8.48 -5.58 5.98
N THR A 98 -8.64 -6.13 7.19
CA THR A 98 -8.73 -5.37 8.43
C THR A 98 -7.62 -5.81 9.36
N ALA A 99 -6.86 -4.85 9.88
CA ALA A 99 -5.78 -5.11 10.82
C ALA A 99 -5.48 -3.86 11.65
N THR A 100 -5.21 -4.06 12.94
CA THR A 100 -4.53 -3.10 13.80
C THR A 100 -3.01 -3.23 13.67
N ALA A 101 -2.26 -2.27 14.21
CA ALA A 101 -0.80 -2.28 14.16
C ALA A 101 -0.15 -3.60 14.63
N SER A 102 -0.69 -4.24 15.67
CA SER A 102 -0.16 -5.52 16.20
C SER A 102 -0.57 -6.76 15.40
N GLU A 103 -1.51 -6.62 14.46
CA GLU A 103 -2.02 -7.71 13.63
C GLU A 103 -1.39 -7.72 12.23
N LEU A 104 -0.60 -6.69 11.88
CA LEU A 104 0.15 -6.65 10.63
C LEU A 104 1.24 -7.72 10.59
N ASP A 105 1.59 -8.17 9.39
CA ASP A 105 2.69 -9.10 9.20
C ASP A 105 4.01 -8.47 9.68
N SER A 106 4.69 -9.16 10.59
CA SER A 106 5.93 -8.67 11.20
C SER A 106 7.05 -8.43 10.18
N GLN A 107 7.09 -9.16 9.06
CA GLN A 107 8.08 -8.95 8.00
C GLN A 107 7.78 -7.70 7.19
N ASP A 108 6.51 -7.39 6.94
CA ASP A 108 6.10 -6.15 6.27
C ASP A 108 6.39 -4.94 7.17
N VAL A 109 6.07 -5.03 8.46
CA VAL A 109 6.42 -4.00 9.46
C VAL A 109 7.92 -3.82 9.56
N LEU A 110 8.69 -4.91 9.64
CA LEU A 110 10.15 -4.87 9.64
C LEU A 110 10.66 -4.14 8.39
N PHE A 111 10.16 -4.53 7.23
CA PHE A 111 10.64 -3.98 5.97
C PHE A 111 10.31 -2.48 5.84
N PHE A 112 9.12 -2.07 6.28
CA PHE A 112 8.74 -0.66 6.37
C PHE A 112 9.71 0.11 7.29
N CYS A 113 10.01 -0.42 8.47
CA CYS A 113 10.92 0.21 9.41
C CYS A 113 12.34 0.36 8.84
N LEU A 114 12.82 -0.59 8.05
CA LEU A 114 14.12 -0.51 7.38
C LEU A 114 14.16 0.59 6.32
N VAL A 115 13.11 0.68 5.48
CA VAL A 115 12.97 1.73 4.47
C VAL A 115 12.96 3.10 5.14
N GLU A 116 12.16 3.28 6.19
CA GLU A 116 12.04 4.55 6.90
C GLU A 116 13.33 4.93 7.65
N ALA A 117 13.97 3.98 8.35
CA ALA A 117 15.27 4.20 8.97
C ALA A 117 16.32 4.67 7.94
N PHE A 118 16.34 4.03 6.76
CA PHE A 118 17.26 4.40 5.70
C PHE A 118 16.95 5.77 5.08
N ARG A 119 15.67 6.06 4.82
CA ARG A 119 15.21 7.35 4.28
C ARG A 119 15.58 8.51 5.20
N GLN A 120 15.45 8.31 6.50
CA GLN A 120 15.66 9.34 7.52
C GLN A 120 17.11 9.42 8.01
N LYS A 121 18.01 8.53 7.55
CA LYS A 121 19.36 8.38 8.12
C LYS A 121 20.16 9.69 8.15
N ASP A 122 20.15 10.47 7.06
CA ASP A 122 20.95 11.69 6.97
C ASP A 122 20.38 12.80 7.85
N MET A 123 19.05 12.86 7.93
CA MET A 123 18.33 13.81 8.78
C MET A 123 18.53 13.52 10.27
N LEU A 124 18.63 12.24 10.64
CA LEU A 124 18.84 11.79 12.01
C LEU A 124 20.33 11.60 12.36
N GLY A 125 21.24 11.86 11.41
CA GLY A 125 22.69 11.72 11.60
C GLY A 125 23.16 10.27 11.74
N TYR A 126 22.40 9.29 11.24
CA TYR A 126 22.78 7.89 11.23
C TYR A 126 23.76 7.58 10.10
N TYR A 127 24.75 6.76 10.42
CA TYR A 127 25.66 6.15 9.46
C TYR A 127 25.54 4.63 9.59
N PHE A 128 25.10 3.96 8.52
CA PHE A 128 24.97 2.51 8.49
C PHE A 128 26.12 1.91 7.70
N GLU A 129 26.83 0.97 8.33
CA GLU A 129 27.88 0.20 7.69
C GLU A 129 27.29 -0.72 6.62
N GLN A 130 28.10 -1.11 5.63
CA GLN A 130 27.72 -2.11 4.64
C GLN A 130 28.47 -3.41 4.90
N ASN A 131 27.78 -4.54 4.70
CA ASN A 131 28.42 -5.84 4.70
C ASN A 131 29.20 -6.08 3.38
N ASP A 132 29.89 -7.22 3.29
CA ASP A 132 30.68 -7.60 2.10
C ASP A 132 29.83 -7.73 0.81
N SER A 133 28.51 -7.87 0.95
CA SER A 133 27.56 -7.93 -0.18
C SER A 133 26.99 -6.56 -0.57
N GLY A 134 27.41 -5.49 0.12
CA GLY A 134 26.94 -4.12 -0.13
C GLY A 134 25.59 -3.79 0.51
N GLU A 135 25.06 -4.64 1.38
CA GLU A 135 23.81 -4.40 2.11
C GLU A 135 24.09 -3.56 3.35
N TYR A 136 23.24 -2.57 3.62
CA TYR A 136 23.33 -1.75 4.82
C TYR A 136 22.90 -2.55 6.05
N LEU A 137 23.70 -2.44 7.12
CA LEU A 137 23.40 -3.00 8.42
C LEU A 137 22.68 -1.94 9.26
N ILE A 138 21.37 -2.07 9.39
CA ILE A 138 20.55 -1.17 10.22
C ILE A 138 20.42 -1.80 11.62
N PRO A 139 20.95 -1.16 12.68
CA PRO A 139 20.91 -1.69 14.04
C PRO A 139 19.49 -2.07 14.50
N SER A 140 19.37 -3.19 15.21
CA SER A 140 18.08 -3.68 15.73
C SER A 140 17.38 -2.63 16.62
N SER A 141 18.15 -1.89 17.40
CA SER A 141 17.67 -0.78 18.23
C SER A 141 17.01 0.36 17.44
N ILE A 142 17.51 0.67 16.24
CA ILE A 142 16.93 1.69 15.37
C ILE A 142 15.62 1.16 14.76
N VAL A 143 15.61 -0.11 14.34
CA VAL A 143 14.38 -0.76 13.85
C VAL A 143 13.30 -0.81 14.92
N ALA A 144 13.64 -1.21 16.15
CA ALA A 144 12.71 -1.24 17.28
C ALA A 144 12.17 0.17 17.60
N GLN A 145 13.03 1.19 17.52
CA GLN A 145 12.60 2.57 17.70
C GLN A 145 11.64 3.03 16.59
N GLN A 146 11.89 2.66 15.33
CA GLN A 146 10.98 2.97 14.24
C GLN A 146 9.65 2.23 14.37
N ALA A 147 9.66 0.95 14.76
CA ALA A 147 8.42 0.19 14.98
C ALA A 147 7.57 0.80 16.11
N LYS A 148 8.22 1.22 17.20
CA LYS A 148 7.55 1.95 18.27
C LYS A 148 6.95 3.27 17.78
N ASN A 149 7.71 4.05 17.02
CA ASN A 149 7.25 5.34 16.52
C ASN A 149 6.10 5.15 15.54
N LEU A 150 6.30 4.39 14.47
CA LEU A 150 5.40 4.31 13.32
C LEU A 150 4.19 3.40 13.56
N PHE A 151 4.28 2.44 14.49
CA PHE A 151 3.23 1.44 14.73
C PHE A 151 2.84 1.30 16.21
N GLY A 152 3.48 2.03 17.13
CA GLY A 152 3.22 1.87 18.57
C GLY A 152 3.69 0.52 19.14
N LEU A 153 4.54 -0.22 18.43
CA LEU A 153 4.96 -1.57 18.80
C LEU A 153 6.20 -1.54 19.71
N ASP A 154 5.99 -1.70 21.01
CA ASP A 154 7.07 -1.84 21.99
C ASP A 154 7.75 -3.22 21.90
N GLY A 155 9.08 -3.25 21.93
CA GLY A 155 9.86 -4.50 21.95
C GLY A 155 9.86 -5.26 20.61
N PHE A 156 9.52 -4.60 19.51
CA PHE A 156 9.54 -5.18 18.17
C PHE A 156 10.94 -5.68 17.78
N ALA A 157 11.09 -7.00 17.68
CA ALA A 157 12.36 -7.67 17.37
C ALA A 157 12.13 -8.99 16.61
N PRO A 158 11.80 -8.95 15.31
CA PRO A 158 11.61 -10.14 14.47
C PRO A 158 12.94 -10.82 14.14
N THR A 159 13.53 -11.49 15.14
CA THR A 159 14.85 -12.16 15.02
C THR A 159 14.82 -13.43 14.18
N ASP A 160 13.64 -13.93 13.86
CA ASP A 160 13.39 -15.05 12.93
C ASP A 160 13.42 -14.62 11.46
N SER A 161 13.48 -13.32 11.17
CA SER A 161 13.63 -12.80 9.81
C SER A 161 14.92 -13.27 9.15
N THR A 162 14.85 -13.63 7.87
CA THR A 162 16.04 -13.91 7.05
C THR A 162 16.92 -12.68 6.81
N ARG A 163 16.46 -11.48 7.19
CA ARG A 163 17.24 -10.24 7.15
C ARG A 163 18.05 -10.01 8.42
N TYR A 164 17.73 -10.71 9.51
CA TYR A 164 18.42 -10.51 10.77
C TYR A 164 19.86 -11.06 10.70
N ASP A 165 20.78 -10.29 11.26
CA ASP A 165 22.20 -10.56 11.38
C ASP A 165 22.55 -10.63 12.86
N ALA A 166 22.61 -11.85 13.40
CA ALA A 166 22.80 -12.06 14.83
C ALA A 166 24.20 -11.63 15.32
N ASP A 167 25.21 -11.67 14.46
CA ASP A 167 26.58 -11.30 14.81
C ASP A 167 26.72 -9.78 15.00
N ASN A 168 25.97 -9.00 14.21
CA ASN A 168 26.01 -7.54 14.23
C ASN A 168 24.84 -6.91 15.01
N ASP A 169 23.89 -7.71 15.50
CA ASP A 169 22.62 -7.24 16.10
C ASP A 169 21.93 -6.19 15.21
N ALA A 170 21.79 -6.53 13.93
CA ALA A 170 21.33 -5.64 12.88
C ALA A 170 20.46 -6.37 11.86
N TYR A 171 19.79 -5.60 11.02
CA TYR A 171 19.00 -6.09 9.90
C TYR A 171 19.63 -5.63 8.59
N ARG A 172 19.71 -6.55 7.62
CA ARG A 172 20.23 -6.30 6.28
C ARG A 172 19.20 -5.61 5.40
N TYR A 173 19.59 -4.46 4.85
CA TYR A 173 18.77 -3.65 3.94
C TYR A 173 19.50 -3.34 2.64
N SER A 174 18.80 -3.53 1.53
CA SER A 174 19.29 -3.26 0.17
C SER A 174 18.40 -2.23 -0.49
N VAL A 175 19.02 -1.23 -1.12
CA VAL A 175 18.31 -0.14 -1.80
C VAL A 175 17.66 -0.67 -3.08
N GLY A 176 16.47 -0.15 -3.43
CA GLY A 176 15.80 -0.47 -4.68
C GLY A 176 14.86 -1.67 -4.61
N HIS A 177 14.35 -2.00 -3.42
CA HIS A 177 13.22 -2.92 -3.32
C HIS A 177 11.92 -2.16 -3.62
N ASP A 178 11.13 -2.70 -4.54
CA ASP A 178 9.86 -2.09 -4.93
C ASP A 178 8.80 -2.39 -3.88
N ALA A 179 8.28 -1.33 -3.24
CA ALA A 179 7.00 -1.41 -2.57
C ALA A 179 5.87 -1.60 -3.60
N GLY A 180 4.69 -2.02 -3.16
CA GLY A 180 3.54 -2.18 -4.05
C GLY A 180 3.23 -0.89 -4.81
N SER A 181 3.02 -1.01 -6.12
CA SER A 181 2.53 0.10 -6.94
C SER A 181 1.03 -0.09 -7.17
N TYR A 182 0.24 0.82 -6.62
CA TYR A 182 -1.21 0.77 -6.70
C TYR A 182 -1.75 1.93 -7.54
N ASN A 183 -2.84 1.67 -8.26
CA ASN A 183 -3.63 2.72 -8.89
C ASN A 183 -4.76 3.10 -7.92
N TYR A 184 -4.70 4.30 -7.34
CA TYR A 184 -5.63 4.71 -6.29
C TYR A 184 -6.02 6.18 -6.36
N ALA A 185 -7.16 6.52 -5.76
CA ALA A 185 -7.60 7.89 -5.53
C ALA A 185 -7.79 8.14 -4.03
N LEU A 186 -7.32 9.28 -3.55
CA LEU A 186 -7.45 9.72 -2.17
C LEU A 186 -8.65 10.65 -2.00
N ALA A 187 -9.50 10.37 -1.01
CA ALA A 187 -10.49 11.30 -0.52
C ALA A 187 -9.85 12.37 0.40
N ASP A 188 -10.60 13.45 0.67
CA ASP A 188 -10.20 14.42 1.70
C ASP A 188 -10.13 13.71 3.07
N PRO A 189 -9.09 13.96 3.89
CA PRO A 189 -8.95 13.30 5.17
C PRO A 189 -10.08 13.68 6.13
N LYS A 190 -10.40 12.77 7.04
CA LYS A 190 -11.40 12.97 8.10
C LYS A 190 -10.75 12.90 9.47
N GLY A 191 -11.19 13.72 10.42
CA GLY A 191 -10.78 13.59 11.82
C GLY A 191 -11.39 12.32 12.44
N THR A 192 -10.73 11.77 13.45
CA THR A 192 -11.24 10.62 14.22
C THR A 192 -11.59 11.03 15.66
N PRO A 193 -12.46 10.27 16.38
CA PRO A 193 -12.90 10.63 17.74
C PRO A 193 -11.77 10.79 18.77
N ASP A 194 -10.66 10.09 18.56
CA ASP A 194 -9.46 10.12 19.39
C ASP A 194 -8.47 11.25 19.00
N GLY A 195 -8.87 12.14 18.09
CA GLY A 195 -8.05 13.26 17.62
C GLY A 195 -7.00 12.88 16.57
N GLY A 196 -7.12 11.70 15.99
CA GLY A 196 -6.32 11.23 14.86
C GLY A 196 -6.87 11.69 13.51
N ILE A 197 -6.39 11.02 12.46
CA ILE A 197 -6.73 11.28 11.07
C ILE A 197 -7.02 9.95 10.35
N ALA A 198 -8.06 9.94 9.53
CA ALA A 198 -8.41 8.82 8.66
C ALA A 198 -8.38 9.24 7.19
N TYR A 199 -7.82 8.36 6.36
CA TYR A 199 -7.79 8.49 4.91
C TYR A 199 -8.59 7.36 4.29
N GLU A 200 -9.57 7.70 3.46
CA GLU A 200 -10.29 6.76 2.61
C GLU A 200 -9.64 6.75 1.23
N ILE A 201 -9.25 5.56 0.77
CA ILE A 201 -8.49 5.34 -0.45
C ILE A 201 -9.25 4.36 -1.32
N ASP A 202 -9.66 4.81 -2.49
CA ASP A 202 -10.29 3.99 -3.52
C ASP A 202 -9.18 3.34 -4.35
N PHE A 203 -9.15 2.00 -4.44
CA PHE A 203 -8.20 1.27 -5.27
C PHE A 203 -8.85 0.80 -6.57
N PHE A 204 -8.14 0.96 -7.68
CA PHE A 204 -8.64 0.68 -9.03
C PHE A 204 -7.77 -0.37 -9.73
N ALA A 205 -8.32 -0.93 -10.81
CA ALA A 205 -7.54 -1.79 -11.69
C ALA A 205 -6.33 -1.00 -12.26
N PRO A 206 -5.14 -1.63 -12.41
CA PRO A 206 -3.94 -0.95 -12.92
C PRO A 206 -4.14 -0.24 -14.26
N GLU A 207 -5.03 -0.75 -15.11
CA GLU A 207 -5.36 -0.21 -16.42
C GLU A 207 -6.32 1.00 -16.39
N ASP A 208 -7.04 1.24 -15.28
CA ASP A 208 -8.01 2.34 -15.16
C ASP A 208 -7.34 3.64 -14.70
N LEU A 209 -6.49 4.20 -15.56
CA LEU A 209 -5.70 5.40 -15.25
C LEU A 209 -6.55 6.68 -15.10
N ASN A 210 -7.83 6.64 -15.50
CA ASN A 210 -8.75 7.78 -15.47
C ASN A 210 -9.80 7.67 -14.34
N PHE A 211 -9.79 6.58 -13.56
CA PHE A 211 -10.74 6.33 -12.47
C PHE A 211 -12.20 6.36 -12.93
N GLU A 212 -12.46 5.77 -14.10
CA GLU A 212 -13.80 5.74 -14.72
C GLU A 212 -14.62 4.53 -14.27
N GLN A 213 -13.95 3.44 -13.87
CA GLN A 213 -14.61 2.25 -13.34
C GLN A 213 -14.86 2.41 -11.83
N PRO A 214 -15.81 1.65 -11.26
CA PRO A 214 -15.94 1.54 -9.82
C PRO A 214 -14.63 1.04 -9.18
N PRO A 215 -14.31 1.48 -7.94
CA PRO A 215 -13.16 0.94 -7.23
C PRO A 215 -13.33 -0.56 -6.97
N LEU A 216 -12.21 -1.27 -6.97
CA LEU A 216 -12.12 -2.69 -6.59
C LEU A 216 -12.46 -2.87 -5.10
N TYR A 217 -11.93 -1.97 -4.28
CA TYR A 217 -12.20 -1.87 -2.85
C TYR A 217 -11.82 -0.47 -2.36
N THR A 218 -12.37 -0.09 -1.21
CA THR A 218 -12.00 1.12 -0.49
C THR A 218 -11.27 0.71 0.79
N LEU A 219 -10.13 1.32 1.06
CA LEU A 219 -9.41 1.13 2.31
C LEU A 219 -9.49 2.40 3.16
N ARG A 220 -9.89 2.26 4.41
CA ARG A 220 -9.70 3.28 5.42
C ARG A 220 -8.41 3.01 6.18
N LEU A 221 -7.47 3.94 6.11
CA LEU A 221 -6.27 3.95 6.96
C LEU A 221 -6.45 4.99 8.06
N SER A 222 -6.25 4.58 9.31
CA SER A 222 -6.37 5.44 10.49
C SER A 222 -5.01 5.62 11.16
N PHE A 223 -4.71 6.84 11.54
CA PHE A 223 -3.43 7.23 12.11
C PHE A 223 -3.62 8.14 13.32
N SER A 224 -2.70 8.03 14.28
CA SER A 224 -2.45 9.06 15.26
C SER A 224 -1.37 10.00 14.73
N MET A 225 -1.43 11.26 15.19
CA MET A 225 -0.41 12.25 14.87
C MET A 225 0.64 12.27 15.97
N ALA A 226 1.91 12.14 15.58
CA ALA A 226 3.03 12.20 16.50
C ALA A 226 4.16 13.10 15.95
N ARG A 227 5.16 13.41 16.80
CA ARG A 227 6.32 14.23 16.44
C ARG A 227 7.64 13.62 16.92
N ILE A 228 8.64 13.59 16.04
CA ILE A 228 10.03 13.26 16.37
C ILE A 228 10.88 14.48 16.05
N ASN A 229 11.59 15.02 17.04
CA ASN A 229 12.44 16.20 16.89
C ASN A 229 11.70 17.40 16.24
N GLY A 230 10.41 17.55 16.54
CA GLY A 230 9.57 18.62 16.01
C GLY A 230 8.93 18.33 14.64
N MET A 231 9.38 17.30 13.92
CA MET A 231 8.81 16.90 12.62
C MET A 231 7.59 16.00 12.83
N PRO A 232 6.46 16.26 12.17
CA PRO A 232 5.29 15.40 12.27
C PRO A 232 5.52 14.10 11.50
N TYR A 233 4.84 13.04 11.93
CA TYR A 233 4.75 11.80 11.19
C TYR A 233 3.43 11.10 11.51
N LEU A 234 3.01 10.20 10.61
CA LEU A 234 1.85 9.34 10.81
C LEU A 234 2.25 8.10 11.61
N GLN A 235 1.62 7.88 12.76
CA GLN A 235 1.69 6.61 13.48
C GLN A 235 0.44 5.80 13.13
N PHE A 236 0.63 4.63 12.55
CA PHE A 236 -0.43 3.72 12.13
C PHE A 236 -1.23 3.20 13.32
N ILE A 237 -2.56 3.27 13.23
CA ILE A 237 -3.49 2.67 14.18
C ILE A 237 -4.09 1.40 13.57
N SER A 238 -4.72 1.54 12.41
CA SER A 238 -5.47 0.45 11.78
C SER A 238 -5.69 0.67 10.29
N LYS A 239 -5.97 -0.43 9.59
CA LYS A 239 -6.56 -0.46 8.26
C LYS A 239 -7.87 -1.26 8.28
N GLU A 240 -8.80 -0.88 7.42
CA GLU A 240 -10.08 -1.57 7.25
C GLU A 240 -10.58 -1.42 5.80
N THR A 241 -11.03 -2.52 5.19
CA THR A 241 -11.77 -2.46 3.93
C THR A 241 -13.24 -2.13 4.20
N ILE A 242 -13.75 -1.09 3.53
CA ILE A 242 -15.10 -0.54 3.72
C ILE A 242 -15.93 -0.54 2.42
#